data_AF-A0A939FH47-F1
#
_entry.id   AF-A0A939FH47-F1
#
_cell.length_a   1.000
_cell.length_b   1.000
_cell.length_c   1.000
_cell.angle_alpha   90.00
_cell.angle_beta   90.00
_cell.angle_gamma   90.00
#
_symmetry.space_group_name_H-M   'P 1'
#
loop_
_entity.id
_entity.type
_entity.pdbx_description
1 polymer ?
#
loop_
_entity_poly.entity_id
_entity_poly.type
_entity_poly.pdbx_seq_one_letter_code
_entity_poly.pdbx_strand_id
1 'polypeptide(L)'
;AAYKQAQQTVAGTDPGCHLPWQLLAAIGKVESGQARGGRVDAGGTTLSPILGPVLNGVGFANISDTDHGQYDGDSTHDRAVGPMQFIPSTWKTWGQDANGDGKKD
;
A
#
# COMPACT_ATOMS: atom_id res chain seq x y z
N ALA A 1 -12.32 8.96 5.04
CA ALA A 1 -11.51 10.19 5.15
C ALA A 1 -10.25 10.09 4.27
N ALA A 2 -9.38 9.10 4.50
CA ALA A 2 -8.10 8.92 3.79
C ALA A 2 -8.16 9.05 2.25
N TYR A 3 -9.07 8.35 1.56
CA TYR A 3 -9.14 8.42 0.09
C TYR A 3 -9.49 9.81 -0.45
N LYS A 4 -10.32 10.58 0.28
CA LYS A 4 -10.63 11.96 -0.11
C LYS A 4 -9.42 12.87 0.09
N GLN A 5 -8.67 12.66 1.17
CA GLN A 5 -7.41 13.36 1.42
C GLN A 5 -6.40 13.06 0.30
N ALA A 6 -6.24 11.79 -0.09
CA ALA A 6 -5.36 11.41 -1.19
C ALA A 6 -5.74 12.11 -2.51
N GLN A 7 -7.03 12.16 -2.86
CA GLN A 7 -7.48 12.94 -4.02
C GLN A 7 -7.12 14.42 -3.88
N GLN A 8 -7.34 15.04 -2.72
CA GLN A 8 -7.01 16.46 -2.51
C GLN A 8 -5.51 16.73 -2.65
N THR A 9 -4.67 15.86 -2.09
CA THR A 9 -3.22 15.93 -2.22
C THR A 9 -2.81 15.83 -3.67
N VAL A 10 -3.27 14.80 -4.39
CA VAL A 10 -2.93 14.58 -5.81
C VAL A 10 -3.45 15.73 -6.68
N ALA A 11 -4.66 16.24 -6.43
CA ALA A 11 -5.18 17.39 -7.17
C ALA A 11 -4.32 18.67 -7.00
N GLY A 12 -3.59 18.79 -5.89
CA GLY A 12 -2.63 19.87 -5.66
C GLY A 12 -1.26 19.63 -6.30
N THR A 13 -0.76 18.39 -6.29
CA THR A 13 0.59 18.04 -6.76
C THR A 13 0.64 17.65 -8.25
N ASP A 14 -0.41 17.03 -8.77
CA ASP A 14 -0.61 16.64 -10.16
C ASP A 14 -2.09 16.86 -10.59
N PRO A 15 -2.45 18.10 -10.93
CA PRO A 15 -3.82 18.44 -11.31
C PRO A 15 -4.34 17.68 -12.55
N GLY A 16 -3.45 17.20 -13.41
CA GLY A 16 -3.80 16.46 -14.64
C GLY A 16 -4.14 14.99 -14.40
N CYS A 17 -3.83 14.45 -13.22
CA CYS A 17 -4.13 13.06 -12.86
C CYS A 17 -5.64 12.78 -12.78
N HIS A 18 -6.43 13.79 -12.40
CA HIS A 18 -7.90 13.70 -12.27
C HIS A 18 -8.40 12.49 -11.44
N LEU A 19 -7.65 12.10 -10.42
CA LEU A 19 -7.90 10.89 -9.61
C LEU A 19 -9.18 11.01 -8.77
N PRO A 20 -10.25 10.22 -9.04
CA PRO A 20 -11.43 10.21 -8.20
C PRO A 20 -11.21 9.33 -6.96
N TRP A 21 -11.55 9.83 -5.76
CA TRP A 21 -11.35 9.12 -4.50
C TRP A 21 -12.11 7.79 -4.43
N GLN A 22 -13.23 7.67 -5.16
CA GLN A 22 -14.01 6.45 -5.25
C GLN A 22 -13.22 5.31 -5.93
N LEU A 23 -12.37 5.63 -6.90
CA LEU A 23 -11.49 4.65 -7.52
C LEU A 23 -10.48 4.10 -6.50
N LEU A 24 -9.83 4.98 -5.74
CA LEU A 24 -8.94 4.56 -4.66
C LEU A 24 -9.67 3.70 -3.61
N ALA A 25 -10.89 4.09 -3.25
CA ALA A 25 -11.70 3.34 -2.29
C ALA A 25 -12.10 1.96 -2.82
N ALA A 26 -12.36 1.83 -4.12
CA ALA A 26 -12.65 0.56 -4.78
C ALA A 26 -11.43 -0.36 -4.79
N ILE A 27 -10.25 0.17 -5.14
CA ILE A 27 -8.98 -0.58 -5.07
C ILE A 27 -8.75 -1.06 -3.64
N GLY A 28 -8.74 -0.16 -2.65
CA GLY A 28 -8.53 -0.55 -1.25
C GLY A 28 -9.58 -1.55 -0.72
N LYS A 29 -10.80 -1.52 -1.24
CA LYS A 29 -11.83 -2.53 -0.92
C LYS A 29 -11.47 -3.91 -1.47
N VAL A 30 -11.03 -3.98 -2.72
CA VAL A 30 -10.64 -5.25 -3.37
C VAL A 30 -9.36 -5.80 -2.73
N GLU A 31 -8.36 -4.96 -2.53
CA GLU A 31 -7.03 -5.37 -2.08
C GLU A 31 -6.98 -5.82 -0.62
N SER A 32 -7.74 -5.16 0.27
CA SER A 32 -7.61 -5.41 1.71
C SER A 32 -8.92 -5.32 2.49
N GLY A 33 -10.05 -5.16 1.82
CA GLY A 33 -11.31 -4.87 2.51
C GLY A 33 -11.30 -3.52 3.22
N GLN A 34 -10.63 -2.51 2.63
CA GLN A 34 -10.38 -1.19 3.22
C GLN A 34 -9.57 -1.28 4.52
N ALA A 35 -8.35 -1.81 4.46
CA ALA A 35 -7.52 -2.07 5.63
C ALA A 35 -8.25 -2.91 6.70
N ARG A 36 -8.89 -4.01 6.29
CA ARG A 36 -9.71 -4.88 7.16
C ARG A 36 -10.83 -4.12 7.89
N GLY A 37 -11.54 -3.24 7.17
CA GLY A 37 -12.63 -2.43 7.73
C GLY A 37 -12.17 -1.20 8.51
N GLY A 38 -11.02 -0.63 8.15
CA GLY A 38 -10.46 0.56 8.79
C GLY A 38 -9.75 0.27 10.12
N ARG A 39 -9.09 -0.90 10.23
CA ARG A 39 -8.30 -1.27 11.42
C ARG A 39 -6.95 -0.56 11.41
N VAL A 40 -7.02 0.75 11.58
CA VAL A 40 -5.89 1.67 11.66
C VAL A 40 -5.94 2.44 12.98
N ASP A 41 -4.80 2.96 13.41
CA ASP A 41 -4.74 3.88 14.54
C ASP A 41 -5.16 5.31 14.14
N ALA A 42 -4.99 6.28 15.04
CA ALA A 42 -5.33 7.68 14.80
C ALA A 42 -4.47 8.34 13.71
N GLY A 43 -3.27 7.84 13.46
CA GLY A 43 -2.37 8.28 12.39
C GLY A 43 -2.67 7.62 11.03
N GLY A 44 -3.60 6.66 10.99
CA GLY A 44 -3.92 5.92 9.78
C GLY A 44 -2.99 4.72 9.52
N THR A 45 -2.08 4.41 10.44
CA THR A 45 -1.18 3.26 10.35
C THR A 45 -1.94 1.98 10.70
N THR A 46 -1.74 0.90 9.95
CA THR A 46 -2.46 -0.36 10.17
C THR A 46 -2.06 -1.01 11.50
N LEU A 47 -3.05 -1.44 12.28
CA LEU A 47 -2.81 -2.05 13.60
C LEU A 47 -2.13 -3.44 13.52
N SER A 48 -2.13 -4.05 12.36
CA SER A 48 -1.48 -5.35 12.10
C SER A 48 -1.10 -5.42 10.62
N PRO A 49 0.04 -6.03 10.26
CA PRO A 49 0.45 -6.15 8.87
C PRO A 49 -0.65 -6.75 7.98
N ILE A 50 -0.76 -6.21 6.77
CA ILE A 50 -1.60 -6.72 5.70
C ILE A 50 -0.64 -7.23 4.63
N LEU A 51 -0.41 -8.54 4.64
CA LEU A 51 0.48 -9.20 3.69
C LEU A 51 -0.36 -10.06 2.75
N GLY A 52 -0.11 -9.92 1.46
CA GLY A 52 -0.62 -10.77 0.41
C GLY A 52 0.06 -12.14 0.38
N PRO A 53 -0.19 -12.96 -0.65
CA PRO A 53 0.48 -14.24 -0.83
C PRO A 53 1.98 -14.07 -1.07
N VAL A 54 2.75 -15.14 -0.80
CA VAL A 54 4.17 -15.19 -1.19
C VAL A 54 4.26 -15.28 -2.72
N LEU A 55 5.11 -14.45 -3.34
CA LEU A 55 5.31 -14.46 -4.78
C LEU A 55 6.44 -15.43 -5.17
N ASN A 56 6.19 -16.73 -4.98
CA ASN A 56 7.17 -17.80 -5.20
C ASN A 56 6.98 -18.58 -6.52
N GLY A 57 6.16 -18.07 -7.45
CA GLY A 57 5.87 -18.75 -8.71
C GLY A 57 4.80 -19.85 -8.63
N VAL A 58 4.21 -20.13 -7.45
CA VAL A 58 3.14 -21.12 -7.29
C VAL A 58 1.80 -20.40 -7.16
N GLY A 59 1.05 -20.33 -8.26
CA GLY A 59 -0.25 -19.64 -8.33
C GLY A 59 -0.16 -18.11 -8.40
N PHE A 60 1.02 -17.53 -8.19
CA PHE A 60 1.33 -16.12 -8.34
C PHE A 60 2.65 -15.93 -9.08
N ALA A 61 3.02 -14.69 -9.42
CA ALA A 61 4.31 -14.37 -10.01
C ALA A 61 5.46 -14.83 -9.10
N ASN A 62 6.64 -15.07 -9.68
CA ASN A 62 7.86 -15.32 -8.94
C ASN A 62 8.67 -14.03 -8.81
N ILE A 63 8.75 -13.46 -7.61
CA ILE A 63 9.46 -12.22 -7.30
C ILE A 63 10.37 -12.48 -6.11
N SER A 64 11.68 -12.49 -6.36
CA SER A 64 12.71 -12.57 -5.30
C SER A 64 12.69 -11.32 -4.41
N ASP A 65 13.14 -11.48 -3.17
CA ASP A 65 13.32 -10.39 -2.20
C ASP A 65 14.01 -9.16 -2.83
N THR A 66 13.46 -7.97 -2.57
CA THR A 66 14.02 -6.70 -3.06
C THR A 66 14.41 -5.71 -1.95
N ASP A 67 14.12 -6.02 -0.69
CA ASP A 67 14.29 -5.11 0.44
C ASP A 67 14.89 -5.76 1.71
N HIS A 68 15.32 -7.01 1.63
CA HIS A 68 15.82 -7.81 2.74
C HIS A 68 14.79 -8.04 3.85
N GLY A 69 13.53 -8.21 3.46
CA GLY A 69 12.39 -8.45 4.34
C GLY A 69 11.95 -7.21 5.13
N GLN A 70 12.28 -6.00 4.66
CA GLN A 70 11.99 -4.77 5.38
C GLN A 70 10.48 -4.54 5.53
N TYR A 71 9.68 -4.78 4.49
CA TYR A 71 8.24 -4.51 4.49
C TYR A 71 7.36 -5.72 4.80
N ASP A 72 7.81 -6.94 4.50
CA ASP A 72 7.01 -8.17 4.66
C ASP A 72 7.63 -9.24 5.56
N GLY A 73 8.89 -9.06 5.99
CA GLY A 73 9.63 -9.99 6.84
C GLY A 73 10.15 -11.24 6.14
N ASP A 74 10.06 -11.35 4.82
CA ASP A 74 10.56 -12.49 4.03
C ASP A 74 11.82 -12.08 3.25
N SER A 75 12.98 -12.67 3.60
CA SER A 75 14.24 -12.39 2.92
C SER A 75 14.51 -13.26 1.68
N THR A 76 13.49 -13.99 1.20
CA THR A 76 13.60 -14.88 0.04
C THR A 76 12.73 -14.42 -1.12
N HIS A 77 11.46 -14.09 -0.85
CA HIS A 77 10.50 -13.64 -1.86
C HIS A 77 9.65 -12.48 -1.34
N ASP A 78 9.38 -11.51 -2.22
CA ASP A 78 8.51 -10.39 -1.90
C ASP A 78 7.04 -10.84 -1.79
N ARG A 79 6.27 -10.08 -1.00
CA ARG A 79 4.82 -10.15 -0.89
C ARG A 79 4.20 -8.79 -1.21
N ALA A 80 2.94 -8.76 -1.59
CA ALA A 80 2.19 -7.51 -1.63
C ALA A 80 1.91 -7.01 -0.19
N VAL A 81 2.11 -5.73 0.09
CA VAL A 81 2.06 -5.16 1.44
C VAL A 81 1.04 -4.02 1.54
N GLY A 82 0.37 -3.94 2.68
CA GLY A 82 -0.45 -2.81 3.09
C GLY A 82 -1.85 -2.79 2.45
N PRO A 83 -2.63 -1.73 2.73
CA PRO A 83 -4.03 -1.62 2.30
C PRO A 83 -4.24 -1.59 0.79
N MET A 84 -3.21 -1.22 0.04
CA MET A 84 -3.21 -1.08 -1.42
C MET A 84 -2.39 -2.17 -2.12
N GLN A 85 -1.82 -3.13 -1.38
CA GLN A 85 -1.14 -4.32 -1.88
C GLN A 85 -0.02 -4.02 -2.91
N PHE A 86 0.84 -3.04 -2.60
CA PHE A 86 2.05 -2.82 -3.38
C PHE A 86 3.17 -3.76 -2.95
N ILE A 87 3.97 -4.24 -3.90
CA ILE A 87 5.18 -5.02 -3.61
C ILE A 87 6.35 -4.08 -3.19
N PRO A 88 7.31 -4.54 -2.38
CA PRO A 88 8.44 -3.74 -1.89
C PRO A 88 9.18 -2.94 -2.96
N SER A 89 9.46 -3.55 -4.11
CA SER A 89 10.08 -2.86 -5.25
C SER A 89 9.27 -1.67 -5.78
N THR A 90 7.94 -1.74 -5.71
CA THR A 90 7.07 -0.60 -6.08
C THR A 90 7.10 0.49 -5.02
N TRP A 91 7.11 0.13 -3.75
CA TRP A 91 7.26 1.06 -2.62
C TRP A 91 8.56 1.87 -2.72
N LYS A 92 9.66 1.22 -3.13
CA LYS A 92 10.96 1.88 -3.33
C LYS A 92 10.89 3.03 -4.35
N THR A 93 10.04 2.92 -5.37
CA THR A 93 9.92 3.94 -6.42
C THR A 93 8.82 4.95 -6.13
N TRP A 94 7.66 4.50 -5.68
CA TRP A 94 6.42 5.30 -5.63
C TRP A 94 5.94 5.63 -4.23
N GLY A 95 6.74 5.26 -3.23
CA GLY A 95 6.37 5.40 -1.86
C GLY A 95 6.22 6.83 -1.35
N GLN A 96 5.13 7.09 -0.64
CA GLN A 96 4.82 8.39 -0.04
C GLN A 96 4.46 8.27 1.45
N ASP A 97 5.02 9.18 2.26
CA ASP A 97 4.55 9.42 3.62
C ASP A 97 3.25 10.24 3.56
N ALA A 98 2.12 9.59 3.82
CA ALA A 98 0.79 10.19 3.69
C ALA A 98 0.25 10.78 5.00
N ASN A 99 0.78 10.36 6.15
CA ASN A 99 0.34 10.83 7.47
C ASN A 99 1.31 11.85 8.11
N GLY A 100 2.50 12.02 7.54
CA GLY A 100 3.52 13.00 7.93
C GLY A 100 4.37 12.57 9.11
N ASP A 101 4.48 11.28 9.42
CA ASP A 101 5.25 10.77 10.56
C ASP A 101 6.76 10.55 10.25
N GLY A 102 7.17 10.84 9.01
CA GLY A 102 8.52 10.65 8.51
C GLY A 102 8.78 9.26 7.92
N LYS A 103 7.78 8.39 7.89
CA LYS A 103 7.85 7.06 7.27
C LYS A 103 6.96 6.97 6.05
N LYS A 104 7.48 6.25 5.07
CA LYS A 104 6.81 5.91 3.83
C LYS A 104 6.01 4.61 4.06
N ASP A 105 4.90 4.70 4.79
CA ASP A 105 4.00 3.57 5.13
C ASP A 105 2.50 3.81 4.90
#